data_AF-A0A3A4PHZ8-F1
#
_entry.id   AF-A0A3A4PHZ8-F1
#
_cell.length_a   1.000
_cell.length_b   1.000
_cell.length_c   1.000
_cell.angle_alpha   90.00
_cell.angle_beta   90.00
_cell.angle_gamma   90.00
#
_symmetry.space_group_name_H-M   'P 1'
#
loop_
_entity.id
_entity.type
_entity.pdbx_description
1 polymer ?
#
loop_
_entity_poly.entity_id
_entity_poly.type
_entity_poly.pdbx_seq_one_letter_code
_entity_poly.pdbx_strand_id
1 'polypeptide(L)'
;MSIHLHDGHPVLITLPDGKRNGEVAASPPPAAVAELLTLLERYFQGDDVACHHVDDLIASVSATPFEEAVLKEVARIPWGEVRSYGEIAELAGYPHAARAVGNVMH
;
A
#
# COMPACT_ATOMS: atom_id res chain seq x y z
N MET A 1 9.05 -12.68 -2.19
CA MET A 1 7.96 -11.70 -2.22
C MET A 1 6.80 -12.35 -2.95
N SER A 2 5.61 -12.37 -2.37
CA SER A 2 4.40 -12.92 -3.01
C SER A 2 3.31 -11.85 -3.08
N ILE A 3 2.55 -11.82 -4.17
CA ILE A 3 1.41 -10.92 -4.36
C ILE A 3 0.17 -11.79 -4.51
N HIS A 4 -0.83 -11.59 -3.65
CA HIS A 4 -2.11 -12.28 -3.71
C HIS A 4 -3.13 -11.39 -4.42
N LEU A 5 -3.96 -12.01 -5.25
CA LEU A 5 -4.95 -11.33 -6.08
C LEU A 5 -6.37 -11.73 -5.68
N HIS A 6 -7.29 -10.79 -5.79
CA HIS A 6 -8.73 -11.01 -5.78
C HIS A 6 -9.32 -10.33 -7.01
N ASP A 7 -10.04 -11.10 -7.85
CA ASP A 7 -10.62 -10.62 -9.12
C ASP A 7 -9.64 -9.88 -10.04
N GLY A 8 -8.37 -10.28 -10.04
CA GLY A 8 -7.31 -9.68 -10.86
C GLY A 8 -6.64 -8.45 -10.24
N HIS A 9 -7.11 -7.98 -9.08
CA HIS A 9 -6.54 -6.86 -8.33
C HIS A 9 -5.64 -7.35 -7.20
N PRO A 10 -4.49 -6.70 -6.95
CA PRO A 10 -3.65 -7.01 -5.80
C PRO A 10 -4.39 -6.68 -4.49
N VAL A 11 -4.38 -7.63 -3.55
CA VAL A 11 -5.01 -7.48 -2.22
C VAL A 11 -4.02 -7.67 -1.07
N LEU A 12 -2.91 -8.36 -1.29
CA LEU A 12 -1.89 -8.57 -0.26
C LEU A 12 -0.51 -8.71 -0.90
N ILE A 13 0.46 -7.96 -0.38
CA ILE A 13 1.87 -8.07 -0.74
C ILE A 13 2.60 -8.58 0.49
N THR A 14 3.22 -9.75 0.37
CA THR A 14 4.01 -10.35 1.45
C THR A 14 5.49 -10.19 1.11
N LEU A 15 6.18 -9.38 1.91
CA LEU A 15 7.64 -9.31 1.88
C LEU A 15 8.23 -10.61 2.47
N PRO A 16 9.35 -11.11 1.92
CA PRO A 16 9.96 -12.32 2.44
C PRO A 16 10.43 -12.11 3.89
N ASP A 17 10.04 -13.00 4.78
CA ASP A 17 10.49 -13.09 6.18
C ASP A 17 11.93 -13.64 6.31
N GLY A 18 12.72 -13.57 5.24
CA GLY A 18 14.01 -14.25 5.11
C GLY A 18 13.90 -15.75 4.77
N LYS A 19 12.70 -16.35 4.72
CA LYS A 19 12.49 -17.72 4.24
C LYS A 19 11.88 -17.69 2.85
N ARG A 20 12.57 -18.31 1.89
CA ARG A 20 12.01 -18.53 0.54
C ARG A 20 10.86 -19.52 0.64
N ASN A 21 9.62 -19.03 0.62
CA ASN A 21 8.45 -19.86 0.43
C ASN A 21 7.96 -19.75 -1.02
N GLY A 22 8.01 -20.89 -1.74
CA GLY A 22 7.25 -21.15 -2.95
C GLY A 22 7.95 -20.87 -4.29
N GLU A 23 7.90 -21.88 -5.16
CA GLU A 23 8.22 -21.80 -6.58
C GLU A 23 7.12 -20.97 -7.28
N VAL A 24 7.50 -19.87 -7.93
CA VAL A 24 6.56 -19.01 -8.66
C VAL A 24 6.18 -19.73 -9.96
N ALA A 25 4.90 -20.08 -10.11
CA ALA A 25 4.40 -20.75 -11.31
C ALA A 25 4.62 -19.87 -12.56
N ALA A 26 5.07 -20.50 -13.66
CA ALA A 26 5.58 -19.87 -14.89
C ALA A 26 4.52 -19.23 -15.82
N SER A 27 3.35 -18.85 -15.31
CA SER A 27 2.39 -18.05 -16.08
C SER A 27 2.76 -16.57 -15.97
N PRO A 28 2.66 -15.79 -17.07
CA PRO A 28 2.90 -14.36 -16.98
C PRO A 28 1.93 -13.73 -15.97
N PRO A 29 2.42 -12.89 -15.06
CA PRO A 29 1.56 -12.21 -14.10
C PRO A 29 0.55 -11.32 -14.85
N PRO A 30 -0.68 -11.14 -14.33
CA PRO A 30 -1.59 -10.12 -14.84
C PRO A 30 -0.91 -8.75 -14.90
N ALA A 31 -1.30 -7.90 -15.85
CA ALA A 31 -0.64 -6.61 -16.09
C ALA A 31 -0.49 -5.75 -14.82
N ALA A 32 -1.54 -5.64 -14.01
CA ALA A 32 -1.51 -4.91 -12.73
C ALA A 32 -0.44 -5.45 -11.75
N VAL A 33 -0.18 -6.75 -11.77
CA VAL A 33 0.86 -7.37 -10.94
C VAL A 33 2.24 -7.08 -11.51
N ALA A 34 2.41 -7.12 -12.82
CA ALA A 34 3.67 -6.78 -13.47
C ALA A 34 4.08 -5.32 -13.22
N GLU A 35 3.11 -4.40 -13.26
CA GLU A 35 3.31 -2.98 -12.94
C GLU A 35 3.73 -2.79 -11.48
N LEU A 36 3.03 -3.45 -10.54
CA LEU A 36 3.35 -3.39 -9.12
C LEU A 36 4.73 -4.01 -8.81
N LEU A 37 5.10 -5.12 -9.47
CA LEU A 37 6.43 -5.70 -9.35
C LEU A 37 7.51 -4.73 -9.80
N THR A 38 7.31 -4.07 -10.94
CA THR A 38 8.24 -3.05 -11.46
C THR A 38 8.38 -1.87 -10.49
N LEU A 39 7.26 -1.42 -9.91
CA LEU A 39 7.26 -0.36 -8.91
C LEU A 39 8.07 -0.75 -7.67
N LEU A 40 7.87 -1.97 -7.16
CA LEU A 40 8.58 -2.49 -5.98
C LEU A 40 10.07 -2.69 -6.26
N GLU A 41 10.45 -3.17 -7.43
CA GLU A 41 11.86 -3.29 -7.83
C GLU A 41 12.56 -1.93 -7.81
N ARG A 42 11.91 -0.89 -8.38
CA ARG A 42 12.42 0.49 -8.34
C ARG A 42 12.49 1.04 -6.91
N TYR A 43 11.46 0.81 -6.10
CA TYR A 43 11.45 1.17 -4.68
C TYR A 43 12.68 0.60 -3.95
N PHE A 44 12.98 -0.69 -4.14
CA PHE A 44 14.12 -1.34 -3.49
C PHE A 44 15.48 -0.91 -4.05
N GLN A 45 15.52 -0.33 -5.26
CA GLN A 45 16.72 0.31 -5.81
C GLN A 45 16.94 1.73 -5.27
N GLY A 46 15.97 2.28 -4.52
CA GLY A 46 16.03 3.62 -3.95
C GLY A 46 15.58 4.72 -4.92
N ASP A 47 14.93 4.35 -6.02
CA ASP A 47 14.33 5.31 -6.94
C ASP A 47 13.18 6.08 -6.28
N ASP A 48 12.96 7.31 -6.73
CA ASP A 48 11.71 8.03 -6.48
C ASP A 48 10.58 7.32 -7.25
N VAL A 49 9.62 6.79 -6.49
CA VAL A 49 8.50 6.01 -7.00
C VAL A 49 7.16 6.60 -6.55
N ALA A 50 6.25 6.75 -7.51
CA ALA A 50 4.86 7.09 -7.24
C ALA A 50 3.99 5.84 -7.44
N CYS A 51 3.20 5.48 -6.44
CA CYS A 51 2.22 4.40 -6.55
C CYS A 51 0.90 4.94 -7.11
N HIS A 52 0.54 4.52 -8.32
CA HIS A 52 -0.72 4.92 -8.97
C HIS A 52 -1.88 3.94 -8.72
N HIS A 53 -1.63 2.84 -8.01
CA HIS A 53 -2.63 1.80 -7.71
C HIS A 53 -3.34 1.99 -6.36
N VAL A 54 -3.13 3.13 -5.69
CA VAL A 54 -3.63 3.38 -4.33
C VAL A 54 -5.15 3.22 -4.27
N ASP A 55 -5.89 3.83 -5.20
CA ASP A 55 -7.35 3.76 -5.17
C ASP A 55 -7.85 2.33 -5.39
N ASP A 56 -7.22 1.55 -6.29
CA ASP A 56 -7.54 0.15 -6.52
C ASP A 56 -7.26 -0.71 -5.28
N LEU A 57 -6.14 -0.44 -4.59
CA LEU A 57 -5.74 -1.15 -3.37
C LEU A 57 -6.67 -0.81 -2.19
N ILE A 58 -7.10 0.44 -2.06
CA ILE A 58 -8.05 0.85 -1.04
C ILE A 58 -9.43 0.26 -1.34
N ALA A 59 -9.87 0.26 -2.60
CA ALA A 59 -11.14 -0.35 -2.99
C ALA A 59 -11.17 -1.87 -2.83
N SER A 60 -10.01 -2.53 -2.86
CA SER A 60 -9.90 -3.98 -2.67
C SER A 60 -9.94 -4.43 -1.21
N VAL A 61 -9.86 -3.48 -0.27
CA VAL A 61 -10.07 -3.71 1.17
C VAL A 61 -11.40 -3.12 1.61
N SER A 62 -12.16 -3.82 2.46
CA SER A 62 -13.41 -3.32 3.03
C SER A 62 -13.13 -2.26 4.11
N ALA A 63 -12.66 -1.07 3.71
CA ALA A 63 -12.34 0.03 4.59
C ALA A 63 -13.59 0.82 5.01
N THR A 64 -13.60 1.28 6.25
CA THR A 64 -14.55 2.30 6.73
C THR A 64 -14.23 3.67 6.12
N PRO A 65 -15.18 4.63 6.11
CA PRO A 65 -14.91 5.98 5.61
C PRO A 65 -13.74 6.68 6.31
N PHE A 66 -13.51 6.40 7.60
CA PHE A 66 -12.36 6.91 8.34
C PHE A 66 -11.05 6.30 7.84
N GLU A 67 -11.00 4.98 7.69
CA GLU A 67 -9.82 4.26 7.18
C GLU A 67 -9.49 4.69 5.73
N GLU A 68 -10.50 4.81 4.87
CA GLU A 68 -10.32 5.28 3.50
C GLU A 68 -9.72 6.70 3.44
N ALA A 69 -10.25 7.63 4.24
CA ALA A 69 -9.71 8.99 4.32
C ALA A 69 -8.26 9.00 4.81
N VAL A 70 -7.94 8.21 5.85
CA VAL A 70 -6.59 8.08 6.37
C VAL A 70 -5.63 7.48 5.34
N LEU A 71 -6.01 6.38 4.67
CA LEU A 71 -5.17 5.73 3.66
C LEU A 71 -4.89 6.63 2.47
N LYS A 72 -5.88 7.43 2.03
CA LYS A 72 -5.71 8.42 0.96
C LYS A 72 -4.73 9.52 1.33
N GLU A 73 -4.75 10.01 2.57
CA GLU A 73 -3.79 11.03 3.03
C GLU A 73 -2.38 10.45 3.21
N VAL A 74 -2.25 9.22 3.71
CA VAL A 74 -0.96 8.54 3.80
C VAL A 74 -0.34 8.30 2.43
N ALA A 75 -1.15 7.92 1.44
CA ALA A 75 -0.69 7.74 0.07
C ALA A 75 -0.23 9.03 -0.63
N ARG A 76 -0.59 10.21 -0.10
CA ARG A 76 -0.13 11.51 -0.61
C ARG A 76 1.20 11.97 -0.03
N ILE A 77 1.77 11.26 0.95
CA ILE A 77 3.07 11.59 1.52
C ILE A 77 4.13 11.43 0.41
N PRO A 78 4.91 12.50 0.09
CA PRO A 78 5.93 12.41 -0.95
C PRO A 78 7.06 11.43 -0.59
N TRP A 79 7.77 10.96 -1.61
CA TRP A 79 8.94 10.10 -1.43
C TRP A 79 9.99 10.75 -0.51
N GLY A 80 10.48 10.00 0.47
CA GLY A 80 11.48 10.47 1.43
C GLY A 80 10.95 11.45 2.49
N GLU A 81 9.65 11.75 2.50
CA GLU A 81 9.01 12.57 3.52
C GLU A 81 8.32 11.75 4.60
N VAL A 82 8.07 12.39 5.75
CA VAL A 82 7.32 11.81 6.86
C VAL A 82 6.17 12.73 7.26
N ARG A 83 5.10 12.12 7.78
CA ARG A 83 4.03 12.81 8.49
C ARG A 83 3.73 12.06 9.77
N SER A 84 3.43 12.80 10.82
CA SER A 84 2.95 12.27 12.09
C SER A 84 1.50 11.84 11.97
N TYR A 85 1.08 10.92 12.84
CA TYR A 85 -0.33 10.51 12.91
C TYR A 85 -1.28 11.67 13.25
N GLY A 86 -0.80 12.69 13.97
CA GLY A 86 -1.58 13.90 14.23
C GLY A 86 -1.82 14.71 12.95
N GLU A 87 -0.78 14.93 12.15
CA GLU A 87 -0.90 15.63 10.86
C GLU A 87 -1.83 14.88 9.89
N ILE A 88 -1.71 13.55 9.80
CA ILE A 88 -2.63 12.75 8.97
C ILE A 88 -4.07 12.85 9.48
N ALA A 89 -4.28 12.82 10.80
CA ALA A 89 -5.62 12.97 11.38
C ALA A 89 -6.24 14.34 11.03
N GLU A 90 -5.44 15.41 11.08
CA GLU A 90 -5.88 16.76 10.67
C GLU A 90 -6.21 16.84 9.18
N LEU A 91 -5.32 16.33 8.31
CA LEU A 91 -5.51 16.33 6.86
C LEU A 91 -6.72 15.49 6.42
N ALA A 92 -6.95 14.36 7.10
CA ALA A 92 -8.10 13.49 6.84
C ALA A 92 -9.43 14.07 7.37
N GLY A 93 -9.42 15.22 8.05
CA GLY A 93 -10.62 15.87 8.58
C GLY A 93 -11.09 15.34 9.94
N TYR A 94 -10.24 14.61 10.66
CA TYR A 94 -10.52 14.01 11.96
C TYR A 94 -9.52 14.51 13.04
N PRO A 95 -9.55 15.81 13.40
CA PRO A 95 -8.61 16.36 14.37
C PRO A 95 -8.63 15.59 15.69
N HIS A 96 -7.45 15.44 16.31
CA HIS A 96 -7.22 14.69 17.54
C HIS A 96 -7.38 13.15 17.44
N ALA A 97 -7.56 12.60 16.24
CA ALA A 97 -7.70 11.15 16.03
C ALA A 97 -6.36 10.40 15.83
N ALA A 98 -5.21 10.96 16.25
CA ALA A 98 -3.89 10.39 15.99
C ALA A 98 -3.73 8.91 16.41
N ARG A 99 -4.32 8.49 17.55
CA ARG A 99 -4.29 7.09 17.98
C ARG A 99 -5.12 6.18 17.07
N ALA A 100 -6.26 6.67 16.59
CA ALA A 100 -7.10 5.92 15.66
C ALA A 100 -6.39 5.76 14.31
N VAL A 101 -5.68 6.79 13.83
CA VAL A 101 -4.80 6.69 12.65
C VAL A 101 -3.75 5.59 12.84
N GLY A 102 -3.10 5.54 14.01
CA GLY A 102 -2.15 4.48 14.33
C GLY A 102 -2.77 3.07 14.22
N ASN A 103 -4.02 2.89 14.64
CA ASN A 103 -4.73 1.61 14.51
C ASN A 103 -5.03 1.23 13.05
N VAL A 104 -5.17 2.20 12.13
CA VAL A 104 -5.33 1.92 10.68
C VAL A 104 -4.05 1.35 10.08
N MET A 105 -2.89 1.67 10.66
CA MET A 105 -1.57 1.30 10.12
C MET A 105 -1.03 -0.03 10.68
N HIS A 106 -1.78 -0.72 11.54
CA HIS A 106 -1.34 -1.91 12.27
C HIS A 106 -1.92 -3.20 11.65
#